data_AF-A0A8W8L5C9-F1
#
_entry.id   AF-A0A8W8L5C9-F1
#
_cell.length_a   1.000
_cell.length_b   1.000
_cell.length_c   1.000
_cell.angle_alpha   90.00
_cell.angle_beta   90.00
_cell.angle_gamma   90.00
#
_symmetry.space_group_name_H-M   'P 1'
#
loop_
_entity.id
_entity.type
_entity.pdbx_description
1 polymer ?
#
loop_
_entity_poly.entity_id
_entity_poly.type
_entity_poly.pdbx_seq_one_letter_code
_entity_poly.pdbx_strand_id
1 'polypeptide(L)'
;MEFCIVLSRGRKMVDDMHEFVAKDERKCAEAVKEMQENEKLLIDLQFGIATLYDKLKDVKLKPPYHNFSKGDPVDDLSNCSRKLELLAEKQAIREEVPKLSNASDQFKLHAYLESQLTPDNVRIRVERDEGSDEDEFRFDHDLDNEGLLTREDIKRLGRELLNSKLKPKRKKGRKQRN
;
A
#
# COMPACT_ATOMS: atom_id res chain seq x y z
N MET A 1 -73.12 -32.26 23.58
CA MET A 1 -72.61 -30.99 23.03
C MET A 1 -71.31 -30.54 23.70
N GLU A 2 -71.15 -30.69 25.02
CA GLU A 2 -69.94 -30.21 25.75
C GLU A 2 -68.62 -30.86 25.31
N PHE A 3 -68.61 -32.14 24.96
CA PHE A 3 -67.40 -32.85 24.52
C PHE A 3 -66.77 -32.26 23.24
N CYS A 4 -67.60 -31.79 22.30
CA CYS A 4 -67.13 -31.12 21.09
C CYS A 4 -66.51 -29.74 21.39
N ILE A 5 -67.00 -29.02 22.41
CA ILE A 5 -66.51 -27.71 22.82
C ILE A 5 -65.14 -27.84 23.50
N VAL A 6 -64.96 -28.88 24.32
CA VAL A 6 -63.66 -29.16 24.96
C VAL A 6 -62.60 -29.55 23.92
N LEU A 7 -62.96 -30.39 22.94
CA LEU A 7 -62.06 -30.79 21.86
C LEU A 7 -61.71 -29.64 20.91
N SER A 8 -62.64 -28.75 20.59
CA SER A 8 -62.35 -27.57 19.75
C SER A 8 -61.48 -26.56 20.48
N ARG A 9 -61.69 -26.35 21.79
CA ARG A 9 -60.83 -25.49 22.61
C ARG A 9 -59.42 -26.06 22.78
N GLY A 10 -59.28 -27.37 22.97
CA GLY A 10 -57.98 -28.05 23.02
C GLY A 10 -57.21 -27.94 21.71
N ARG A 11 -57.88 -28.12 20.56
CA ARG A 11 -57.27 -27.92 19.23
C ARG A 11 -56.78 -26.49 19.03
N LYS A 12 -57.61 -25.49 19.33
CA LYS A 12 -57.22 -24.09 19.23
C LYS A 12 -55.99 -23.76 20.09
N MET A 13 -55.93 -24.29 21.31
CA MET A 13 -54.76 -24.08 22.18
C MET A 13 -53.48 -24.69 21.58
N VAL A 14 -53.59 -25.87 20.96
CA VAL A 14 -52.45 -26.50 20.27
C VAL A 14 -52.02 -25.65 19.06
N ASP A 15 -52.96 -25.15 18.27
CA ASP A 15 -52.68 -24.29 17.11
C ASP A 15 -52.00 -22.98 17.54
N ASP A 16 -52.52 -22.32 18.58
CA ASP A 16 -51.93 -21.10 19.15
C ASP A 16 -50.49 -21.35 19.67
N MET A 17 -50.23 -22.51 20.27
CA MET A 17 -48.87 -22.89 20.71
C MET A 17 -47.94 -23.15 19.52
N HIS A 18 -48.43 -23.77 18.44
CA HIS A 18 -47.62 -23.97 17.23
C HIS A 18 -47.26 -22.63 16.58
N GLU A 19 -48.18 -21.68 16.53
CA GLU A 19 -47.91 -20.34 16.01
C GLU A 19 -46.86 -19.60 16.86
N PHE A 20 -46.94 -19.72 18.19
CA PHE A 20 -45.98 -19.12 19.11
C PHE A 20 -44.57 -19.71 18.92
N VAL A 21 -44.47 -21.04 18.86
CA VAL A 21 -43.20 -21.73 18.61
C VAL A 21 -42.61 -21.31 17.28
N ALA A 22 -43.41 -21.33 16.20
CA ALA A 22 -42.94 -20.93 14.87
C ALA A 22 -42.46 -19.46 14.85
N LYS A 23 -43.11 -18.57 15.60
CA LYS A 23 -42.70 -17.16 15.72
C LYS A 23 -41.36 -17.02 16.44
N ASP A 24 -41.17 -17.75 17.54
CA ASP A 24 -39.92 -17.69 18.30
C ASP A 24 -38.77 -18.38 17.58
N GLU A 25 -39.02 -19.45 16.84
CA GLU A 25 -38.03 -20.07 15.95
C GLU A 25 -37.55 -19.09 14.87
N ARG A 26 -38.46 -18.31 14.25
CA ARG A 26 -38.08 -17.28 13.28
C ARG A 26 -37.19 -16.20 13.89
N LYS A 27 -37.57 -15.67 15.06
CA LYS A 27 -36.74 -14.67 15.77
C LYS A 27 -35.37 -15.24 16.13
N CYS A 28 -35.33 -16.49 16.57
CA CYS A 28 -34.07 -17.17 16.90
C CYS A 28 -33.18 -17.28 15.65
N ALA A 29 -33.75 -17.69 14.51
CA ALA A 29 -33.03 -17.78 13.24
C ALA A 29 -32.49 -16.41 12.78
N GLU A 30 -33.29 -15.35 12.92
CA GLU A 30 -32.86 -13.97 12.62
C GLU A 30 -31.72 -13.51 13.52
N ALA A 31 -31.84 -13.73 14.84
CA ALA A 31 -30.80 -13.38 15.80
C ALA A 31 -29.50 -14.16 15.58
N VAL A 32 -29.59 -15.44 15.23
CA VAL A 32 -28.41 -16.26 14.88
C VAL A 32 -27.73 -15.73 13.63
N LYS A 33 -28.51 -15.32 12.61
CA LYS A 33 -27.94 -14.74 11.39
C LYS A 33 -27.23 -13.41 11.68
N GLU A 34 -27.86 -12.53 12.46
CA GLU A 34 -27.25 -11.27 12.88
C GLU A 34 -25.95 -11.50 13.69
N MET A 35 -25.98 -12.47 14.61
CA MET A 35 -24.80 -12.84 15.40
C MET A 35 -23.65 -13.32 14.49
N GLN A 36 -23.93 -14.16 13.49
CA GLN A 36 -22.92 -14.64 12.54
C GLN A 36 -22.34 -13.51 11.67
N GLU A 37 -23.17 -12.55 11.25
CA GLU A 37 -22.71 -11.37 10.52
C GLU A 37 -21.79 -10.51 11.39
N ASN A 38 -22.16 -10.30 12.66
CA ASN A 38 -21.35 -9.55 13.62
C ASN A 38 -20.03 -10.26 13.96
N GLU A 39 -20.06 -11.58 14.13
CA GLU A 39 -18.85 -12.39 14.38
C GLU A 39 -17.86 -12.26 13.23
N LYS A 40 -18.35 -12.38 11.98
CA LYS A 40 -17.52 -12.18 10.79
C LYS A 40 -16.90 -10.78 10.76
N LEU A 41 -17.70 -9.75 11.04
CA LEU A 41 -17.21 -8.37 11.09
C LEU A 41 -16.12 -8.19 12.16
N LEU A 42 -16.29 -8.77 13.35
CA LEU A 42 -15.31 -8.70 14.43
C LEU A 42 -13.98 -9.36 14.02
N ILE A 43 -14.04 -10.51 13.35
CA ILE A 43 -12.85 -11.18 12.81
C ILE A 43 -12.15 -10.29 11.79
N ASP A 44 -12.89 -9.73 10.82
CA ASP A 44 -12.34 -8.84 9.79
C ASP A 44 -11.68 -7.60 10.41
N LEU A 45 -12.30 -7.00 11.43
CA LEU A 45 -11.73 -5.87 12.17
C LEU A 45 -10.45 -6.26 12.91
N GLN A 46 -10.42 -7.41 13.58
CA GLN A 46 -9.24 -7.88 14.31
C GLN A 46 -8.06 -8.12 13.36
N PHE A 47 -8.30 -8.74 12.20
CA PHE A 47 -7.28 -8.89 11.15
C PHE A 47 -6.84 -7.54 10.59
N GLY A 48 -7.77 -6.61 10.37
CA GLY A 48 -7.47 -5.26 9.92
C GLY A 48 -6.57 -4.50 10.89
N ILE A 49 -6.85 -4.58 12.20
CA ILE A 49 -6.05 -3.96 13.26
C ILE A 49 -4.65 -4.57 13.31
N ALA A 50 -4.53 -5.90 13.31
CA ALA A 50 -3.23 -6.59 13.30
C ALA A 50 -2.38 -6.19 12.08
N THR A 51 -3.00 -6.16 10.89
CA THR A 51 -2.35 -5.74 9.64
C THR A 51 -1.89 -4.28 9.71
N LEU A 52 -2.71 -3.39 10.27
CA LEU A 52 -2.34 -1.98 10.46
C LEU A 52 -1.16 -1.86 11.43
N TYR A 53 -1.18 -2.64 12.52
CA TYR A 53 -0.10 -2.66 13.49
C TYR A 53 1.24 -3.05 12.87
N ASP A 54 1.24 -4.12 12.04
CA ASP A 54 2.42 -4.59 11.32
C ASP A 54 2.98 -3.54 10.36
N LYS A 55 2.10 -2.83 9.64
CA LYS A 55 2.51 -1.71 8.77
C LYS A 55 3.13 -0.55 9.54
N LEU A 56 2.71 -0.35 10.79
CA LEU A 56 3.19 0.73 11.65
C LEU A 56 4.27 0.27 12.65
N LYS A 57 4.86 -0.92 12.48
CA LYS A 57 5.84 -1.50 13.42
C LYS A 57 7.10 -0.64 13.62
N ASP A 58 7.50 0.08 12.57
CA ASP A 58 8.71 0.91 12.54
C ASP A 58 8.48 2.30 13.13
N VAL A 59 7.21 2.72 13.27
CA VAL A 59 6.85 3.96 13.94
C VAL A 59 6.90 3.74 15.45
N LYS A 60 7.90 4.36 16.09
CA LYS A 60 8.08 4.27 17.54
C LYS A 60 7.44 5.47 18.26
N LEU A 61 6.48 5.19 19.13
CA LEU A 61 5.94 6.13 20.09
C LEU A 61 6.90 6.29 21.28
N LYS A 62 6.94 7.49 21.84
CA LYS A 62 7.69 7.78 23.06
C LYS A 62 6.89 7.28 24.29
N PRO A 63 7.56 6.97 25.42
CA PRO A 63 6.88 6.68 26.68
C PRO A 63 5.84 7.77 27.03
N PRO A 64 4.68 7.41 27.59
CA PRO A 64 4.35 6.14 28.26
C PRO A 64 3.77 5.04 27.35
N TYR A 65 3.74 5.26 26.03
CA TYR A 65 3.11 4.31 25.10
C TYR A 65 4.01 3.12 24.76
N HIS A 66 3.37 1.97 24.48
CA HIS A 66 4.08 0.75 24.09
C HIS A 66 4.15 0.59 22.57
N ASN A 67 5.22 -0.03 22.10
CA ASN A 67 5.48 -0.26 20.67
C ASN A 67 5.35 -1.73 20.25
N PHE A 68 4.73 -2.56 21.11
CA PHE A 68 4.35 -3.94 20.84
C PHE A 68 2.83 -4.10 21.02
N SER A 69 2.24 -5.05 20.31
CA SER A 69 0.83 -5.41 20.45
C SER A 69 0.63 -6.14 21.78
N LYS A 70 -0.46 -5.82 22.49
CA LYS A 70 -0.85 -6.51 23.73
C LYS A 70 -1.87 -7.62 23.49
N GLY A 71 -2.31 -7.81 22.25
CA GLY A 71 -3.38 -8.75 21.88
C GLY A 71 -4.80 -8.26 22.17
N ASP A 72 -4.95 -7.05 22.71
CA ASP A 72 -6.26 -6.37 22.80
C ASP A 72 -6.45 -5.47 21.57
N PRO A 73 -7.43 -5.77 20.69
CA PRO A 73 -7.68 -4.99 19.47
C PRO A 73 -7.97 -3.51 19.74
N VAL A 74 -8.61 -3.17 20.87
CA VAL A 74 -8.98 -1.79 21.19
C VAL A 74 -7.73 -0.97 21.54
N ASP A 75 -6.89 -1.51 22.41
CA ASP A 75 -5.61 -0.91 22.77
C ASP A 75 -4.65 -0.83 21.57
N ASP A 76 -4.60 -1.88 20.76
CA ASP A 76 -3.77 -1.94 19.56
C ASP A 76 -4.21 -0.90 18.53
N LEU A 77 -5.53 -0.74 18.31
CA LEU A 77 -6.09 0.29 17.45
C LEU A 77 -5.80 1.70 17.99
N SER A 78 -5.91 1.89 19.31
CA SER A 78 -5.55 3.16 19.97
C SER A 78 -4.08 3.51 19.75
N ASN A 79 -3.18 2.53 19.84
CA ASN A 79 -1.76 2.72 19.52
C ASN A 79 -1.53 3.03 18.04
N CYS A 80 -2.22 2.34 17.13
CA CYS A 80 -2.18 2.63 15.71
C CYS A 80 -2.61 4.08 15.41
N SER A 81 -3.67 4.59 16.05
CA SER A 81 -4.10 5.99 15.91
C SER A 81 -2.97 6.96 16.25
N ARG A 82 -2.33 6.79 17.43
CA ARG A 82 -1.22 7.65 17.87
C ARG A 82 -0.03 7.59 16.91
N LYS A 83 0.28 6.41 16.35
CA LYS A 83 1.35 6.25 15.37
C LYS A 83 1.04 6.99 14.06
N LEU A 84 -0.22 6.95 13.61
CA LEU A 84 -0.67 7.66 12.43
C LEU A 84 -0.65 9.18 12.63
N GLU A 85 -1.08 9.67 13.79
CA GLU A 85 -0.97 11.09 14.18
C GLU A 85 0.48 11.57 14.13
N LEU A 86 1.42 10.81 14.71
CA LEU A 86 2.85 11.12 14.66
C LEU A 86 3.39 11.17 13.22
N LEU A 87 2.93 10.28 12.34
CA LEU A 87 3.31 10.32 10.93
C LEU A 87 2.74 11.54 10.22
N ALA A 88 1.48 11.90 10.49
CA ALA A 88 0.83 13.07 9.92
C ALA A 88 1.56 14.36 10.31
N GLU A 89 1.94 14.50 11.58
CA GLU A 89 2.75 15.63 12.06
C GLU A 89 4.11 15.72 11.35
N LYS A 90 4.81 14.59 11.21
CA LYS A 90 6.10 14.55 10.49
C LYS A 90 5.96 14.90 9.01
N GLN A 91 4.86 14.52 8.39
CA GLN A 91 4.59 14.86 7.00
C GLN A 91 4.27 16.35 6.84
N ALA A 92 3.47 16.93 7.73
CA ALA A 92 3.17 18.36 7.73
C ALA A 92 4.44 19.21 7.84
N ILE A 93 5.35 18.86 8.77
CA ILE A 93 6.66 19.53 8.90
C ILE A 93 7.47 19.42 7.59
N ARG A 94 7.40 18.30 6.88
CA ARG A 94 8.13 18.08 5.62
C ARG A 94 7.56 18.90 4.46
N GLU A 95 6.29 19.25 4.48
CA GLU A 95 5.66 20.12 3.49
C GLU A 95 5.96 21.61 3.73
N GLU A 96 6.24 22.00 4.97
CA GLU A 96 6.68 23.36 5.33
C GLU A 96 8.16 23.62 5.00
N VAL A 97 8.97 22.58 4.80
CA VAL A 97 10.32 22.75 4.23
C VAL A 97 10.16 23.16 2.76
N PRO A 98 10.67 24.33 2.33
CA PRO A 98 10.57 24.75 0.95
C PRO A 98 11.16 23.64 0.07
N LYS A 99 10.36 23.10 -0.86
CA LYS A 99 10.88 22.29 -1.94
C LYS A 99 11.82 23.19 -2.74
N LEU A 100 13.13 23.07 -2.47
CA LEU A 100 14.20 23.79 -3.16
C LEU A 100 14.22 23.29 -4.62
N SER A 101 13.33 23.84 -5.45
CA SER A 101 13.07 23.35 -6.81
C SER A 101 13.89 24.09 -7.86
N ASN A 102 14.65 25.12 -7.49
CA ASN A 102 15.35 25.99 -8.43
C ASN A 102 16.85 26.08 -8.10
N ALA A 103 17.72 26.22 -9.11
CA ALA A 103 19.17 26.33 -8.91
C ALA A 103 19.60 27.51 -7.99
N SER A 104 18.78 28.56 -7.88
CA SER A 104 18.95 29.66 -6.91
C SER A 104 18.90 29.21 -5.45
N ASP A 105 18.24 28.09 -5.18
CA ASP A 105 18.03 27.55 -3.86
C ASP A 105 19.23 26.72 -3.38
N GLN A 106 20.03 26.21 -4.31
CA GLN A 106 21.27 25.52 -4.02
C GLN A 106 22.30 26.45 -3.37
N PHE A 107 22.33 27.73 -3.78
CA PHE A 107 23.21 28.74 -3.18
C PHE A 107 22.78 29.10 -1.74
N LYS A 108 21.47 29.19 -1.49
CA LYS A 108 20.92 29.44 -0.14
C LYS A 108 21.15 28.24 0.77
N LEU A 109 20.98 27.02 0.25
CA LEU A 109 21.28 25.79 0.97
C LEU A 109 22.78 25.69 1.31
N HIS A 110 23.66 26.03 0.35
CA HIS A 110 25.09 26.02 0.55
C HIS A 110 25.51 27.03 1.63
N ALA A 111 25.00 28.27 1.56
CA ALA A 111 25.28 29.30 2.55
C ALA A 111 24.76 28.93 3.96
N TYR A 112 23.59 28.29 4.04
CA TYR A 112 23.05 27.80 5.30
C TYR A 112 23.92 26.68 5.89
N LEU A 113 24.32 25.72 5.06
CA LEU A 113 25.21 24.63 5.50
C LEU A 113 26.56 25.17 5.96
N GLU A 114 27.17 26.10 5.23
CA GLU A 114 28.41 26.77 5.64
C GLU A 114 28.27 27.54 6.96
N SER A 115 27.10 28.13 7.23
CA SER A 115 26.84 28.87 8.48
C SER A 115 26.75 27.97 9.72
N GLN A 116 26.45 26.68 9.54
CA GLN A 116 26.30 25.70 10.62
C GLN A 116 27.59 24.91 10.91
N LEU A 117 28.66 25.15 10.13
CA LEU A 117 29.93 24.47 10.30
C LEU A 117 30.82 25.23 11.30
N THR A 118 31.47 24.48 12.19
CA THR A 118 32.43 25.01 13.17
C THR A 118 33.69 25.56 12.47
N PRO A 119 34.35 26.60 13.03
CA PRO A 119 35.47 27.29 12.40
C PRO A 119 36.72 26.43 12.15
N ASP A 120 36.79 25.23 12.73
CA ASP A 120 37.89 24.28 12.54
C ASP A 120 37.79 23.46 11.25
N ASN A 121 36.79 23.72 10.40
CA ASN A 121 36.61 23.01 9.13
C ASN A 121 37.60 23.50 8.07
N VAL A 122 38.77 22.88 8.07
CA VAL A 122 39.77 22.96 7.00
C VAL A 122 39.11 22.57 5.68
N ARG A 123 39.03 23.50 4.74
CA ARG A 123 38.71 23.20 3.34
C ARG A 123 39.64 22.09 2.86
N ILE A 124 39.12 20.87 2.71
CA ILE A 124 39.86 19.79 2.07
C ILE A 124 40.05 20.22 0.61
N ARG A 125 41.27 20.66 0.29
CA ARG A 125 41.68 20.83 -1.10
C ARG A 125 41.87 19.44 -1.65
N VAL A 126 40.87 18.96 -2.40
CA VAL A 126 41.05 17.79 -3.24
C VAL A 126 41.99 18.24 -4.37
N GLU A 127 43.25 17.84 -4.30
CA GLU A 127 44.16 17.97 -5.42
C GLU A 127 43.54 17.23 -6.60
N ARG A 128 43.57 17.83 -7.80
CA ARG A 128 43.12 17.12 -9.01
C ARG A 128 44.07 15.96 -9.20
N ASP A 129 43.55 14.76 -9.01
CA ASP A 129 44.22 13.54 -9.40
C ASP A 129 44.37 13.59 -10.93
N GLU A 130 45.59 13.82 -11.42
CA GLU A 130 45.95 13.66 -12.84
C GLU A 130 46.30 12.18 -13.15
N GLY A 131 45.86 11.25 -12.32
CA GLY A 131 46.03 9.82 -12.49
C GLY A 131 44.71 9.13 -12.82
N SER A 132 44.52 8.87 -14.11
CA SER A 132 43.48 7.99 -14.66
C SER A 132 43.53 6.59 -14.05
N ASP A 133 42.43 6.15 -13.45
CA ASP A 133 42.05 4.74 -13.34
C ASP A 133 40.58 4.60 -13.81
N GLU A 134 40.35 4.85 -15.10
CA GLU A 134 39.06 4.58 -15.76
C GLU A 134 38.95 3.14 -16.29
N ASP A 135 39.84 2.21 -15.90
CA ASP A 135 39.95 0.90 -16.56
C ASP A 135 39.70 -0.35 -15.66
N GLU A 136 39.14 -0.23 -14.45
CA GLU A 136 38.89 -1.41 -13.58
C GLU A 136 37.44 -1.93 -13.52
N PHE A 137 36.53 -1.42 -14.35
CA PHE A 137 35.20 -2.04 -14.52
C PHE A 137 34.93 -2.45 -15.96
N ARG A 138 35.76 -3.37 -16.46
CA ARG A 138 35.35 -4.25 -17.57
C ARG A 138 34.41 -5.31 -17.00
N PHE A 139 33.10 -5.07 -17.11
CA PHE A 139 32.13 -6.15 -17.02
C PHE A 139 32.47 -7.15 -18.13
N ASP A 140 33.00 -8.33 -17.77
CA ASP A 140 33.12 -9.48 -18.65
C ASP A 140 31.71 -9.89 -19.11
N HIS A 141 31.25 -9.26 -20.19
CA HIS A 141 29.92 -9.49 -20.76
C HIS A 141 29.87 -10.67 -21.75
N ASP A 142 31.00 -11.35 -21.96
CA ASP A 142 31.19 -12.20 -23.13
C ASP A 142 31.44 -13.69 -22.81
N LEU A 143 31.46 -14.11 -21.53
CA LEU A 143 31.72 -15.52 -21.19
C LEU A 143 30.45 -16.36 -20.93
N ASP A 144 29.34 -15.77 -20.52
CA ASP A 144 28.11 -16.51 -20.17
C ASP A 144 26.89 -16.18 -21.05
N ASN A 145 27.05 -15.39 -22.12
CA ASN A 145 25.95 -14.86 -22.92
C ASN A 145 25.67 -15.63 -24.23
N GLU A 146 26.08 -16.90 -24.33
CA GLU A 146 25.69 -17.75 -25.47
C GLU A 146 24.17 -18.01 -25.45
N GLY A 147 23.42 -17.17 -26.15
CA GLY A 147 21.98 -17.32 -26.38
C GLY A 147 21.11 -16.19 -25.84
N LEU A 148 21.67 -15.20 -25.15
CA LEU A 148 20.94 -14.01 -24.70
C LEU A 148 21.22 -12.83 -25.64
N LEU A 149 20.16 -12.08 -25.96
CA LEU A 149 20.26 -10.88 -26.80
C LEU A 149 21.18 -9.88 -26.11
N THR A 150 22.26 -9.49 -26.80
CA THR A 150 23.18 -8.50 -26.27
C THR A 150 22.49 -7.14 -26.15
N ARG A 151 23.06 -6.25 -25.33
CA ARG A 151 22.58 -4.86 -25.23
C ARG A 151 22.56 -4.17 -26.60
N GLU A 152 23.47 -4.52 -27.50
CA GLU A 152 23.52 -3.99 -28.86
C GLU A 152 22.39 -4.52 -29.72
N ASP A 153 22.04 -5.80 -29.57
CA ASP A 153 20.89 -6.42 -30.25
C ASP A 153 19.57 -5.78 -29.83
N ILE A 154 19.39 -5.56 -28.52
CA ILE A 154 18.20 -4.90 -27.98
C ILE A 154 18.08 -3.48 -28.53
N LYS A 155 19.19 -2.73 -28.59
CA LYS A 155 19.22 -1.37 -29.18
C LYS A 155 18.93 -1.38 -30.68
N ARG A 156 19.42 -2.38 -31.41
CA ARG A 156 19.14 -2.55 -32.85
C ARG A 156 17.66 -2.85 -33.08
N LEU A 157 17.09 -3.80 -32.35
CA LEU A 157 15.66 -4.16 -32.44
C LEU A 157 14.75 -2.97 -32.12
N GLY A 158 15.06 -2.20 -31.07
CA GLY A 158 14.31 -0.99 -30.71
C GLY A 158 14.32 0.07 -31.81
N ARG A 159 15.47 0.27 -32.48
CA ARG A 159 15.59 1.20 -33.61
C ARG A 159 14.79 0.73 -34.83
N GLU A 160 14.82 -0.55 -35.15
CA GLU A 160 14.02 -1.12 -36.24
C GLU A 160 12.52 -0.99 -35.98
N LEU A 161 12.08 -1.24 -34.75
CA LEU A 161 10.69 -1.08 -34.34
C LEU A 161 10.22 0.36 -34.51
N LEU A 162 10.98 1.34 -34.02
CA LEU A 162 10.69 2.76 -34.19
C LEU A 162 10.62 3.14 -35.67
N ASN A 163 11.58 2.71 -36.47
CA ASN A 163 11.61 2.99 -37.91
C ASN A 163 10.43 2.35 -38.65
N SER A 164 9.93 1.19 -38.22
CA SER A 164 8.76 0.54 -38.82
C SER A 164 7.45 1.26 -38.53
N LYS A 165 7.36 1.92 -37.36
CA LYS A 165 6.16 2.66 -36.91
C LYS A 165 6.13 4.10 -37.39
N LEU A 166 7.31 4.70 -37.58
CA LEU A 166 7.45 6.11 -38.00
C LEU A 166 7.48 6.30 -39.53
N LYS A 167 7.72 5.24 -40.32
CA LYS A 167 7.66 5.34 -41.79
C LYS A 167 6.21 5.37 -42.28
N PRO A 168 5.76 6.42 -43.00
CA PRO A 168 4.42 6.46 -43.57
C PRO A 168 4.25 5.35 -44.62
N LYS A 169 3.15 4.58 -44.54
CA LYS A 169 2.82 3.52 -45.51
C LYS A 169 2.76 4.11 -46.92
N ARG A 170 3.68 3.71 -47.81
CA ARG A 170 3.62 4.07 -49.24
C ARG A 170 2.29 3.58 -49.81
N LYS A 171 1.41 4.50 -50.23
CA LYS A 171 0.17 4.16 -50.94
C LYS A 171 0.53 3.41 -52.22
N LYS A 172 0.03 2.17 -52.38
CA LYS A 172 0.12 1.44 -53.66
C LYS A 172 -0.65 2.24 -54.72
N GLY A 173 0.06 2.74 -55.72
CA GLY A 173 -0.55 3.40 -56.89
C GLY A 173 -1.51 2.43 -57.58
N ARG A 174 -2.75 2.87 -57.79
CA ARG A 174 -3.80 2.12 -58.49
C ARG A 174 -3.39 2.03 -59.96
N LYS A 175 -3.07 0.83 -60.46
CA LYS A 175 -2.89 0.57 -61.91
C LYS A 175 -4.18 0.98 -62.63
N GLN A 176 -4.12 2.02 -63.46
CA GLN A 176 -5.13 2.22 -64.49
C GLN A 176 -4.94 1.16 -65.57
N ARG A 177 -6.00 0.42 -65.87
CA ARG A 177 -6.09 -0.46 -67.04
C ARG A 177 -6.28 0.45 -68.26
N ASN A 178 -5.42 0.28 -69.27
CA ASN A 178 -5.82 0.50 -70.66
C ASN A 178 -6.51 -0.77 -71.16
#